data_AF-A0ABC8KNR8-F1
#
_entry.id   AF-A0ABC8KNR8-F1
#
_cell.length_a   1.000
_cell.length_b   1.000
_cell.length_c   1.000
_cell.angle_alpha   90.00
_cell.angle_beta   90.00
_cell.angle_gamma   90.00
#
_symmetry.space_group_name_H-M   'P 1'
#
loop_
_entity.id
_entity.type
_entity.pdbx_description
1 polymer ?
#
loop_
_entity_poly.entity_id
_entity_poly.type
_entity_poly.pdbx_seq_one_letter_code
_entity_poly.pdbx_strand_id
1 'polypeptide(L)'
;MDFPPFLKLLHWEEYPGKCLPHTLRPENLVELNLENSKLRHLWEGTQPVRNLKKLILTASYNLEKLPDLANATNLEILKVAECRSLVEIHSSVGNLHKLEKLEMELCRNLQVVPTLFNLASLQSLSLAGCGLLRKLPDISATITVLSIIDTMLEEFAASIMLWSRLEVLTITGSVIPHGQYREILLEFSSSSQDIEIVECGVKIFRDLVHYIIHLPFVKQSLVEQFVEDGLCDESIAPAIVETMVDLGKTAECVAAIENMVDDYNLSLMTKNLIEDQDRRPSKKRKR
;
A
#
# COMPACT_ATOMS: atom_id res chain seq x y z
N MET A 1 6.80 -37.39 -6.13
CA MET A 1 7.55 -36.47 -7.01
C MET A 1 8.77 -36.04 -6.27
N ASP A 2 9.94 -36.20 -6.88
CA ASP A 2 11.23 -35.99 -6.22
C ASP A 2 11.82 -34.66 -6.69
N PHE A 3 12.33 -33.88 -5.74
CA PHE A 3 12.95 -32.58 -6.01
C PHE A 3 14.47 -32.72 -6.01
N PRO A 4 15.19 -31.93 -6.84
CA PRO A 4 16.63 -31.87 -6.77
C PRO A 4 17.11 -31.44 -5.38
N PRO A 5 18.15 -32.08 -4.80
CA PRO A 5 18.58 -31.81 -3.42
C PRO A 5 19.17 -30.41 -3.19
N PHE A 6 19.58 -29.71 -4.27
CA PHE A 6 20.17 -28.37 -4.22
C PHE A 6 19.34 -27.35 -5.00
N LEU A 7 18.02 -27.53 -5.00
CA LEU A 7 17.10 -26.65 -5.70
C LEU A 7 17.20 -25.23 -5.11
N LYS A 8 17.61 -24.27 -5.93
CA LYS A 8 17.72 -22.85 -5.55
C LYS A 8 16.50 -22.04 -5.98
N LEU A 9 15.94 -22.35 -7.14
CA LEU A 9 14.82 -21.61 -7.69
C LEU A 9 13.74 -22.63 -8.02
N LEU A 10 12.54 -22.41 -7.48
CA LEU A 10 11.36 -23.18 -7.83
C LEU A 10 10.29 -22.22 -8.29
N HIS A 11 10.12 -22.12 -9.61
CA HIS A 11 8.95 -21.50 -10.21
C HIS A 11 8.06 -22.61 -10.75
N TRP A 12 6.84 -22.71 -10.22
CA TRP A 12 5.88 -23.70 -10.64
C TRP A 12 4.46 -23.13 -10.65
N GLU A 13 4.06 -22.70 -11.83
CA GLU A 13 2.71 -22.24 -12.10
C GLU A 13 1.71 -23.42 -12.08
N GLU A 14 0.52 -23.19 -11.53
CA GLU A 14 -0.54 -24.20 -11.41
C GLU A 14 -0.14 -25.46 -10.61
N TYR A 15 0.67 -25.32 -9.56
CA TYR A 15 1.03 -26.45 -8.71
C TYR A 15 -0.23 -27.16 -8.17
N PRO A 16 -0.42 -28.47 -8.45
CA PRO A 16 -1.69 -29.14 -8.23
C PRO A 16 -1.91 -29.57 -6.77
N GLY A 17 -0.85 -29.57 -5.97
CA GLY A 17 -0.92 -30.01 -4.58
C GLY A 17 -1.54 -28.96 -3.66
N LYS A 18 -2.21 -29.44 -2.61
CA LYS A 18 -2.75 -28.57 -1.54
C LYS A 18 -1.68 -28.07 -0.58
N CYS A 19 -0.50 -28.69 -0.60
CA CYS A 19 0.66 -28.39 0.23
C CYS A 19 1.92 -28.85 -0.52
N LEU A 20 3.06 -28.19 -0.31
CA LEU A 20 4.34 -28.70 -0.81
C LEU A 20 4.70 -29.98 -0.05
N PRO A 21 5.22 -31.01 -0.75
CA PRO A 21 5.53 -32.27 -0.11
C PRO A 21 6.81 -32.13 0.72
N HIS A 22 6.93 -32.91 1.78
CA HIS A 22 8.16 -33.00 2.59
C HIS A 22 9.38 -33.50 1.80
N THR A 23 9.20 -34.00 0.57
CA THR A 23 10.30 -34.35 -0.34
C THR A 23 11.01 -33.11 -0.89
N LEU A 24 10.38 -31.94 -0.85
CA LEU A 24 11.04 -30.67 -1.12
C LEU A 24 11.98 -30.35 0.06
N ARG A 25 13.26 -30.17 -0.26
CA ARG A 25 14.32 -29.78 0.67
C ARG A 25 14.63 -28.29 0.47
N PRO A 26 14.08 -27.39 1.30
CA PRO A 26 14.09 -25.96 1.02
C PRO A 26 15.37 -25.25 1.52
N GLU A 27 16.36 -25.98 2.05
CA GLU A 27 17.57 -25.43 2.67
C GLU A 27 18.37 -24.54 1.71
N ASN A 28 18.37 -24.89 0.42
CA ASN A 28 19.07 -24.16 -0.63
C ASN A 28 18.16 -23.20 -1.42
N LEU A 29 16.87 -23.18 -1.10
CA LEU A 29 15.88 -22.42 -1.85
C LEU A 29 16.09 -20.92 -1.63
N VAL A 30 16.22 -20.20 -2.72
CA VAL A 30 16.43 -18.76 -2.82
C VAL A 30 15.17 -18.06 -3.32
N GLU A 31 14.46 -18.68 -4.25
CA GLU A 31 13.21 -18.16 -4.79
C GLU A 31 12.17 -19.27 -4.89
N LEU A 32 10.97 -18.98 -4.38
CA LEU A 32 9.81 -19.82 -4.49
C LEU A 32 8.67 -19.02 -5.12
N ASN A 33 8.28 -19.40 -6.33
CA ASN A 33 7.13 -18.83 -7.01
C ASN A 33 6.12 -19.93 -7.35
N LEU A 34 4.90 -19.82 -6.81
CA LEU A 34 3.82 -20.79 -6.97
C LEU A 34 2.52 -20.10 -7.43
N GLU A 35 2.59 -19.35 -8.53
CA GLU A 35 1.40 -18.70 -9.09
C GLU A 35 0.32 -19.70 -9.50
N ASN A 36 -0.94 -19.27 -9.47
CA ASN A 36 -2.10 -20.04 -9.92
C ASN A 36 -2.25 -21.42 -9.24
N SER A 37 -1.66 -21.61 -8.06
CA SER A 37 -1.56 -22.92 -7.41
C SER A 37 -2.77 -23.27 -6.53
N LYS A 38 -3.01 -24.57 -6.32
CA LYS A 38 -4.14 -25.09 -5.53
C LYS A 38 -3.82 -25.22 -4.04
N LEU A 39 -2.85 -24.45 -3.55
CA LEU A 39 -2.35 -24.50 -2.18
C LEU A 39 -3.45 -24.11 -1.19
N ARG A 40 -3.53 -24.86 -0.10
CA ARG A 40 -4.26 -24.48 1.13
C ARG A 40 -3.29 -24.01 2.21
N HIS A 41 -2.14 -24.67 2.28
CA HIS A 41 -1.00 -24.31 3.10
C HIS A 41 0.26 -24.43 2.24
N LEU A 42 1.29 -23.62 2.51
CA LEU A 42 2.55 -23.74 1.76
C LEU A 42 3.31 -25.01 2.16
N TRP A 43 3.52 -25.20 3.46
CA TRP A 43 4.13 -26.36 4.10
C TRP A 43 3.67 -26.47 5.56
N GLU A 44 3.91 -27.62 6.18
CA GLU A 44 3.64 -27.84 7.60
C GLU A 44 4.88 -27.60 8.46
N GLY A 45 4.66 -27.06 9.65
CA GLY A 45 5.71 -26.71 10.61
C GLY A 45 6.66 -25.61 10.12
N THR A 46 7.67 -25.33 10.94
CA THR A 46 8.73 -24.39 10.60
C THR A 46 9.75 -25.06 9.68
N GLN A 47 10.04 -24.44 8.54
CA GLN A 47 10.98 -24.98 7.54
C GLN A 47 12.36 -24.29 7.62
N PRO A 48 13.46 -24.97 7.23
CA PRO A 48 14.80 -24.40 7.21
C PRO A 48 15.05 -23.51 5.97
N VAL A 49 14.23 -22.48 5.77
CA VAL A 49 14.23 -21.62 4.57
C VAL A 49 15.17 -20.41 4.66
N ARG A 50 16.32 -20.56 5.32
CA ARG A 50 17.24 -19.45 5.62
C ARG A 50 17.71 -18.71 4.37
N ASN A 51 17.88 -19.40 3.24
CA ASN A 51 18.39 -18.82 2.01
C ASN A 51 17.31 -18.15 1.15
N LEU A 52 16.03 -18.27 1.54
CA LEU A 52 14.90 -17.75 0.77
C LEU A 52 14.95 -16.23 0.79
N LYS A 53 15.02 -15.64 -0.40
CA LYS A 53 15.00 -14.19 -0.65
C LYS A 53 13.66 -13.72 -1.21
N LYS A 54 12.97 -14.58 -1.96
CA LYS A 54 11.72 -14.21 -2.63
C LYS A 54 10.68 -15.30 -2.49
N LEU A 55 9.48 -14.91 -2.04
CA LEU A 55 8.29 -15.77 -1.98
C LEU A 55 7.14 -15.09 -2.72
N ILE A 56 6.65 -15.74 -3.77
CA ILE A 56 5.56 -15.24 -4.61
C ILE A 56 4.42 -16.26 -4.59
N LEU A 57 3.26 -15.82 -4.11
CA LEU A 57 2.03 -16.59 -4.01
C LEU A 57 0.90 -15.79 -4.65
N THR A 58 0.82 -15.85 -5.98
CA THR A 58 -0.22 -15.18 -6.77
C THR A 58 -1.33 -16.17 -7.10
N ALA A 59 -2.59 -15.74 -7.03
CA ALA A 59 -3.77 -16.52 -7.43
C ALA A 59 -3.86 -17.91 -6.77
N SER A 60 -3.27 -18.07 -5.57
CA SER A 60 -3.47 -19.26 -4.73
C SER A 60 -4.79 -19.13 -3.97
N TYR A 61 -5.90 -19.26 -4.71
CA TYR A 61 -7.25 -18.89 -4.24
C TYR A 61 -7.67 -19.60 -2.95
N ASN A 62 -7.13 -20.78 -2.68
CA ASN A 62 -7.46 -21.60 -1.51
C ASN A 62 -6.48 -21.44 -0.33
N LEU A 63 -5.46 -20.58 -0.44
CA LEU A 63 -4.47 -20.39 0.61
C LEU A 63 -5.13 -19.73 1.83
N GLU A 64 -5.16 -20.42 2.96
CA GLU A 64 -5.91 -19.96 4.15
C GLU A 64 -5.06 -19.10 5.09
N LYS A 65 -3.76 -19.40 5.17
CA LYS A 65 -2.78 -18.75 6.05
C LYS A 65 -1.40 -18.75 5.40
N LEU A 66 -0.61 -17.72 5.70
CA LEU A 66 0.83 -17.74 5.41
C LEU A 66 1.55 -18.74 6.35
N PRO A 67 2.64 -19.37 5.87
CA PRO A 67 3.42 -20.28 6.70
C PRO A 67 4.18 -19.52 7.80
N ASP A 68 4.74 -20.26 8.76
CA ASP A 68 5.76 -19.70 9.64
C ASP A 68 7.03 -19.39 8.85
N LEU A 69 7.38 -18.11 8.78
CA LEU A 69 8.55 -17.57 8.11
C LEU A 69 9.66 -17.14 9.08
N ALA A 70 9.63 -17.54 10.36
CA ALA A 70 10.64 -17.13 11.36
C ALA A 70 12.09 -17.47 10.93
N ASN A 71 12.28 -18.56 10.19
CA ASN A 71 13.59 -18.97 9.68
C ASN A 71 13.97 -18.30 8.34
N ALA A 72 13.05 -17.61 7.66
CA ALA A 72 13.28 -16.92 6.39
C ALA A 72 14.01 -15.56 6.61
N THR A 73 15.09 -15.59 7.38
CA THR A 73 15.83 -14.41 7.84
C THR A 73 16.50 -13.59 6.72
N ASN A 74 16.57 -14.13 5.50
CA ASN A 74 17.05 -13.44 4.30
C ASN A 74 15.94 -13.06 3.32
N LEU A 75 14.67 -13.15 3.70
CA LEU A 75 13.57 -12.79 2.82
C LEU A 75 13.58 -11.29 2.55
N GLU A 76 13.65 -10.92 1.27
CA GLU A 76 13.71 -9.55 0.75
C GLU A 76 12.36 -9.16 0.12
N ILE A 77 11.68 -10.10 -0.54
CA ILE A 77 10.40 -9.86 -1.21
C ILE A 77 9.36 -10.92 -0.81
N LEU A 78 8.22 -10.45 -0.32
CA LEU A 78 7.02 -11.26 -0.11
C LEU A 78 5.87 -10.67 -0.93
N LYS A 79 5.41 -11.43 -1.94
CA LYS A 79 4.27 -11.08 -2.78
C LYS A 79 3.14 -12.09 -2.59
N VAL A 80 1.97 -11.60 -2.22
CA VAL A 80 0.77 -12.41 -2.01
C VAL A 80 -0.40 -11.72 -2.69
N ALA A 81 -0.76 -12.19 -3.89
CA ALA A 81 -1.80 -11.57 -4.69
C ALA A 81 -2.94 -12.55 -4.97
N GLU A 82 -4.17 -12.08 -4.98
CA GLU A 82 -5.37 -12.87 -5.28
C GLU A 82 -5.55 -14.15 -4.42
N CYS A 83 -4.96 -14.19 -3.22
CA CYS A 83 -5.18 -15.27 -2.25
C CYS A 83 -6.52 -15.07 -1.52
N ARG A 84 -7.63 -15.37 -2.20
CA ARG A 84 -8.98 -15.01 -1.74
C ARG A 84 -9.42 -15.72 -0.45
N SER A 85 -8.88 -16.89 -0.12
CA SER A 85 -9.14 -17.58 1.15
C SER A 85 -8.24 -17.14 2.31
N LEU A 86 -7.27 -16.24 2.07
CA LEU A 86 -6.31 -15.84 3.10
C LEU A 86 -6.99 -14.97 4.14
N VAL A 87 -7.00 -15.42 5.39
CA VAL A 87 -7.64 -14.69 6.50
C VAL A 87 -6.62 -14.00 7.41
N GLU A 88 -5.44 -14.62 7.56
CA GLU A 88 -4.41 -14.20 8.50
C GLU A 88 -3.00 -14.27 7.90
N ILE A 89 -2.22 -13.22 8.16
CA ILE A 89 -0.76 -13.23 8.02
C ILE A 89 -0.15 -13.75 9.32
N HIS A 90 0.71 -14.76 9.21
CA HIS A 90 1.42 -15.30 10.37
C HIS A 90 2.32 -14.23 11.02
N SER A 91 2.32 -14.16 12.35
CA SER A 91 3.02 -13.12 13.13
C SER A 91 4.53 -13.05 12.88
N SER A 92 5.17 -14.15 12.48
CA SER A 92 6.61 -14.15 12.15
C SER A 92 6.98 -13.25 10.96
N VAL A 93 6.01 -12.90 10.10
CA VAL A 93 6.23 -11.85 9.07
C VAL A 93 6.62 -10.53 9.72
N GLY A 94 6.11 -10.21 10.91
CA GLY A 94 6.40 -8.97 11.65
C GLY A 94 7.87 -8.76 12.03
N ASN A 95 8.72 -9.79 11.96
CA ASN A 95 10.13 -9.74 12.38
C ASN A 95 11.12 -10.05 11.24
N LEU A 96 10.69 -9.95 9.98
CA LEU A 96 11.55 -10.17 8.82
C LEU A 96 12.42 -8.93 8.54
N HIS A 97 13.50 -8.75 9.32
CA HIS A 97 14.30 -7.52 9.28
C HIS A 97 14.97 -7.17 7.94
N LYS A 98 15.08 -8.14 7.01
CA LYS A 98 15.60 -7.93 5.64
C LYS A 98 14.51 -7.76 4.59
N LEU A 99 13.24 -7.82 4.97
CA LEU A 99 12.13 -7.67 4.02
C LEU A 99 12.11 -6.22 3.54
N GLU A 100 12.35 -6.02 2.24
CA GLU A 100 12.37 -4.73 1.58
C GLU A 100 11.02 -4.40 0.96
N LYS A 101 10.31 -5.43 0.49
CA LYS A 101 9.03 -5.30 -0.22
C LYS A 101 7.99 -6.30 0.27
N LEU A 102 6.84 -5.77 0.70
CA LEU A 102 5.65 -6.53 1.06
C LEU A 102 4.48 -6.10 0.17
N GLU A 103 4.06 -6.97 -0.74
CA GLU A 103 2.88 -6.76 -1.58
C GLU A 103 1.77 -7.72 -1.18
N MET A 104 0.61 -7.17 -0.84
CA MET A 104 -0.62 -7.93 -0.63
C MET A 104 -1.76 -7.32 -1.43
N GLU A 105 -2.20 -8.04 -2.45
CA GLU A 105 -3.16 -7.51 -3.41
C GLU A 105 -4.35 -8.46 -3.53
N LEU A 106 -5.57 -7.91 -3.59
CA LEU A 106 -6.82 -8.64 -3.82
C LEU A 106 -7.05 -9.83 -2.87
N CYS A 107 -6.46 -9.78 -1.67
CA CYS A 107 -6.65 -10.74 -0.59
C CYS A 107 -7.91 -10.37 0.21
N ARG A 108 -9.08 -10.55 -0.42
CA ARG A 108 -10.37 -9.98 0.04
C ARG A 108 -10.82 -10.42 1.42
N ASN A 109 -10.41 -11.60 1.89
CA ASN A 109 -10.79 -12.13 3.21
C ASN A 109 -9.77 -11.82 4.31
N LEU A 110 -8.68 -11.11 3.99
CA LEU A 110 -7.62 -10.80 4.93
C LEU A 110 -8.15 -9.86 6.02
N GLN A 111 -8.05 -10.31 7.26
CA GLN A 111 -8.56 -9.61 8.45
C GLN A 111 -7.46 -9.36 9.48
N VAL A 112 -6.56 -10.33 9.64
CA VAL A 112 -5.55 -10.32 10.70
C VAL A 112 -4.17 -10.16 10.08
N VAL A 113 -3.47 -9.13 10.53
CA VAL A 113 -2.06 -8.85 10.22
C VAL A 113 -1.27 -8.73 11.53
N PRO A 114 0.07 -8.92 11.53
CA PRO A 114 0.86 -8.76 12.73
C PRO A 114 0.66 -7.35 13.29
N THR A 115 0.50 -7.20 14.61
CA THR A 115 0.23 -5.90 15.23
C THR A 115 1.36 -4.89 15.01
N LEU A 116 2.59 -5.39 14.85
CA LEU A 116 3.78 -4.59 14.61
C LEU A 116 4.57 -5.20 13.45
N PHE A 117 4.88 -4.36 12.46
CA PHE A 117 5.91 -4.64 11.46
C PHE A 117 7.24 -4.03 11.91
N ASN A 118 8.00 -4.80 12.69
CA ASN A 118 9.39 -4.47 13.04
C ASN A 118 10.35 -4.79 11.88
N LEU A 119 10.03 -4.25 10.71
CA LEU A 119 10.67 -4.52 9.44
C LEU A 119 11.71 -3.44 9.16
N ALA A 120 12.91 -3.63 9.71
CA ALA A 120 14.00 -2.63 9.68
C ALA A 120 14.48 -2.26 8.26
N SER A 121 14.18 -3.06 7.24
CA SER A 121 14.57 -2.79 5.84
C SER A 121 13.38 -2.49 4.94
N LEU A 122 12.15 -2.44 5.46
CA LEU A 122 10.96 -2.28 4.61
C LEU A 122 10.97 -0.91 3.95
N GLN A 123 10.96 -0.91 2.61
CA GLN A 123 10.91 0.28 1.78
C GLN A 123 9.54 0.42 1.10
N SER A 124 8.92 -0.70 0.72
CA SER A 124 7.66 -0.71 -0.01
C SER A 124 6.62 -1.62 0.64
N LEU A 125 5.47 -1.04 0.98
CA LEU A 125 4.28 -1.76 1.44
C LEU A 125 3.10 -1.44 0.51
N SER A 126 2.52 -2.48 -0.09
CA SER A 126 1.28 -2.38 -0.85
C SER A 126 0.21 -3.28 -0.24
N LEU A 127 -0.93 -2.70 0.11
CA LEU A 127 -2.13 -3.36 0.63
C LEU A 127 -3.33 -2.95 -0.23
N ALA A 128 -3.53 -3.62 -1.37
CA ALA A 128 -4.57 -3.28 -2.33
C ALA A 128 -5.70 -4.32 -2.33
N GLY A 129 -6.96 -3.91 -2.35
CA GLY A 129 -8.13 -4.81 -2.42
C GLY A 129 -8.26 -5.77 -1.23
N CYS A 130 -7.69 -5.42 -0.08
CA CYS A 130 -7.83 -6.13 1.20
C CYS A 130 -9.08 -5.66 1.94
N GLY A 131 -10.25 -5.90 1.35
CA GLY A 131 -11.53 -5.30 1.76
C GLY A 131 -12.11 -5.72 3.11
N LEU A 132 -11.39 -6.47 3.95
CA LEU A 132 -11.77 -6.72 5.35
C LEU A 132 -10.71 -6.23 6.35
N LEU A 133 -9.62 -5.63 5.87
CA LEU A 133 -8.58 -5.09 6.70
C LEU A 133 -9.05 -3.74 7.30
N ARG A 134 -9.22 -3.71 8.62
CA ARG A 134 -9.75 -2.53 9.35
C ARG A 134 -8.69 -1.69 10.05
N LYS A 135 -7.53 -2.26 10.34
CA LYS A 135 -6.44 -1.59 11.05
C LYS A 135 -5.13 -1.81 10.33
N LEU A 136 -4.39 -0.72 10.17
CA LEU A 136 -3.01 -0.78 9.72
C LEU A 136 -2.12 -1.11 10.93
N PRO A 137 -1.15 -2.01 10.80
CA PRO A 137 -0.20 -2.27 11.87
C PRO A 137 0.82 -1.12 11.98
N ASP A 138 1.55 -1.09 13.10
CA ASP A 138 2.65 -0.13 13.23
C ASP A 138 3.77 -0.48 12.25
N ILE A 139 4.18 0.51 11.45
CA ILE A 139 5.17 0.33 10.37
C ILE A 139 6.46 1.09 10.72
N SER A 140 7.59 0.50 10.33
CA SER A 140 8.94 1.08 10.41
C SER A 140 9.05 2.46 9.74
N ALA A 141 9.91 3.33 10.29
CA ALA A 141 10.29 4.63 9.73
C ALA A 141 11.02 4.56 8.37
N THR A 142 11.41 3.36 7.92
CA THR A 142 12.19 3.16 6.69
C THR A 142 11.37 3.16 5.40
N ILE A 143 10.04 3.14 5.51
CA ILE A 143 9.14 3.08 4.37
C ILE A 143 9.30 4.31 3.47
N THR A 144 9.44 4.07 2.17
CA THR A 144 9.48 5.10 1.13
C THR A 144 8.23 5.08 0.27
N VAL A 145 7.60 3.91 0.09
CA VAL A 145 6.37 3.74 -0.67
C VAL A 145 5.33 3.01 0.17
N LEU A 146 4.21 3.67 0.42
CA LEU A 146 3.04 3.10 1.07
C LEU A 146 1.83 3.22 0.13
N SER A 147 1.27 2.09 -0.27
CA SER A 147 0.04 2.04 -1.06
C SER A 147 -1.02 1.23 -0.33
N ILE A 148 -2.19 1.81 -0.13
CA ILE A 148 -3.33 1.23 0.57
C ILE A 148 -4.56 1.50 -0.28
N ILE A 149 -5.03 0.52 -1.03
CA ILE A 149 -6.10 0.72 -2.02
C ILE A 149 -7.25 -0.23 -1.69
N ASP A 150 -8.50 0.21 -1.80
CA ASP A 150 -9.71 -0.61 -1.63
C ASP A 150 -9.70 -1.48 -0.35
N THR A 151 -9.40 -0.84 0.78
CA THR A 151 -9.41 -1.47 2.11
C THR A 151 -10.61 -0.99 2.94
N MET A 152 -10.79 -1.48 4.16
CA MET A 152 -11.83 -0.99 5.08
C MET A 152 -11.21 -0.33 6.31
N LEU A 153 -10.06 0.32 6.14
CA LEU A 153 -9.31 0.91 7.25
C LEU A 153 -10.17 1.95 7.99
N GLU A 154 -10.26 1.81 9.31
CA GLU A 154 -11.01 2.73 10.18
C GLU A 154 -10.09 3.71 10.89
N GLU A 155 -8.83 3.32 11.15
CA GLU A 155 -7.86 4.03 11.97
C GLU A 155 -6.43 3.81 11.43
N PHE A 156 -5.61 4.84 11.53
CA PHE A 156 -4.16 4.77 11.28
C PHE A 156 -3.41 4.53 12.59
N ALA A 157 -2.25 3.88 12.48
CA ALA A 157 -1.36 3.67 13.60
C ALA A 157 -0.58 4.96 13.92
N ALA A 158 -0.24 5.19 15.20
CA ALA A 158 0.48 6.39 15.63
C ALA A 158 1.89 6.49 15.03
N SER A 159 2.44 5.38 14.53
CA SER A 159 3.71 5.33 13.79
C SER A 159 3.70 6.09 12.47
N ILE A 160 2.57 6.60 11.99
CA ILE A 160 2.50 7.53 10.84
C ILE A 160 3.44 8.74 11.00
N MET A 161 3.65 9.18 12.25
CA MET A 161 4.58 10.26 12.59
C MET A 161 6.07 9.91 12.37
N LEU A 162 6.38 8.63 12.19
CA LEU A 162 7.74 8.13 12.02
C LEU A 162 8.13 7.98 10.54
N TRP A 163 7.18 8.10 9.61
CA TRP A 163 7.39 7.89 8.16
C TRP A 163 8.11 9.06 7.47
N SER A 164 9.16 9.58 8.10
CA SER A 164 9.98 10.70 7.62
C SER A 164 10.67 10.47 6.27
N ARG A 165 10.79 9.21 5.83
CA ARG A 165 11.37 8.81 4.54
C ARG A 165 10.33 8.52 3.48
N LEU A 166 9.05 8.66 3.80
CA LEU A 166 7.98 8.37 2.87
C LEU A 166 8.04 9.35 1.70
N GLU A 167 8.16 8.78 0.51
CA GLU A 167 8.23 9.50 -0.76
C GLU A 167 6.91 9.38 -1.50
N VAL A 168 6.25 8.22 -1.41
CA VAL A 168 4.99 7.94 -2.08
C VAL A 168 3.98 7.43 -1.07
N LEU A 169 2.83 8.07 -0.99
CA LEU A 169 1.68 7.63 -0.21
C LEU A 169 0.47 7.57 -1.12
N THR A 170 -0.11 6.38 -1.33
CA THR A 170 -1.36 6.19 -2.07
C THR A 170 -2.39 5.60 -1.12
N ILE A 171 -3.53 6.26 -0.88
CA ILE A 171 -4.64 5.72 -0.11
C ILE A 171 -5.95 5.85 -0.89
N THR A 172 -6.47 4.75 -1.42
CA THR A 172 -7.66 4.77 -2.27
C THR A 172 -8.79 3.88 -1.71
N GLY A 173 -10.05 4.26 -1.89
CA GLY A 173 -11.23 3.38 -1.76
C GLY A 173 -11.63 2.79 -0.39
N SER A 174 -11.52 3.51 0.75
CA SER A 174 -11.99 2.98 2.06
C SER A 174 -13.48 3.24 2.36
N VAL A 175 -14.33 2.22 2.30
CA VAL A 175 -15.80 2.37 2.37
C VAL A 175 -16.39 2.15 3.78
N ILE A 176 -17.35 3.00 4.18
CA ILE A 176 -18.27 2.82 5.31
C ILE A 176 -19.44 1.90 4.87
N PRO A 177 -20.04 1.04 5.71
CA PRO A 177 -20.82 -0.15 5.31
C PRO A 177 -22.11 -0.01 4.44
N HIS A 178 -22.38 1.09 3.74
CA HIS A 178 -23.62 1.26 2.97
C HIS A 178 -23.46 1.99 1.62
N GLY A 179 -22.98 1.28 0.61
CA GLY A 179 -23.70 1.19 -0.68
C GLY A 179 -23.65 2.34 -1.70
N GLN A 180 -22.84 3.39 -1.54
CA GLN A 180 -22.50 4.30 -2.66
C GLN A 180 -21.00 4.56 -2.66
N TYR A 181 -20.35 4.20 -3.77
CA TYR A 181 -18.93 4.47 -3.99
C TYR A 181 -18.71 5.99 -4.03
N ARG A 182 -17.84 6.46 -3.16
CA ARG A 182 -17.07 7.69 -3.35
C ARG A 182 -15.62 7.24 -3.35
N GLU A 183 -14.95 7.38 -4.48
CA GLU A 183 -13.54 7.07 -4.60
C GLU A 183 -12.80 7.94 -3.61
N ILE A 184 -12.22 7.31 -2.60
CA ILE A 184 -11.18 7.95 -1.81
C ILE A 184 -9.92 7.83 -2.66
N LEU A 185 -9.10 8.85 -2.84
CA LEU A 185 -7.78 8.70 -3.47
C LEU A 185 -6.84 9.73 -2.83
N LEU A 186 -5.86 9.30 -2.06
CA LEU A 186 -4.82 10.15 -1.49
C LEU A 186 -3.51 9.74 -2.15
N GLU A 187 -3.12 10.34 -3.26
CA GLU A 187 -1.81 10.14 -3.88
C GLU A 187 -0.87 11.30 -3.54
N PHE A 188 0.28 10.95 -2.99
CA PHE A 188 1.42 11.82 -2.77
C PHE A 188 2.62 11.16 -3.43
N SER A 189 3.42 11.93 -4.15
CA SER A 189 4.70 11.46 -4.68
C SER A 189 5.73 12.56 -4.63
N SER A 190 6.90 12.31 -4.04
CA SER A 190 8.03 13.25 -4.07
C SER A 190 8.54 13.56 -5.48
N SER A 191 8.16 12.78 -6.48
CA SER A 191 8.51 12.98 -7.89
C SER A 191 7.39 13.61 -8.73
N SER A 192 6.17 13.70 -8.20
CA SER A 192 5.01 14.32 -8.86
C SER A 192 4.59 15.51 -8.01
N GLN A 193 4.63 16.72 -8.55
CA GLN A 193 4.27 17.96 -7.81
C GLN A 193 2.78 18.02 -7.40
N ASP A 194 2.03 16.93 -7.59
CA ASP A 194 0.59 16.89 -7.40
C ASP A 194 0.27 16.12 -6.11
N ILE A 195 -0.43 16.80 -5.19
CA ILE A 195 -1.18 16.15 -4.12
C ILE A 195 -2.57 15.86 -4.68
N GLU A 196 -2.90 14.59 -4.87
CA GLU A 196 -4.27 14.21 -5.22
C GLU A 196 -4.93 13.67 -3.96
N ILE A 197 -5.85 14.43 -3.39
CA ILE A 197 -6.69 13.97 -2.29
C ILE A 197 -8.10 13.98 -2.85
N VAL A 198 -8.81 12.87 -2.78
CA VAL A 198 -10.18 12.70 -3.26
C VAL A 198 -10.93 12.04 -2.12
N GLU A 199 -11.97 12.75 -1.70
CA GLU A 199 -13.07 12.36 -0.83
C GLU A 199 -12.82 11.20 0.14
N CYS A 200 -11.91 11.36 1.11
CA CYS A 200 -11.84 10.44 2.23
C CYS A 200 -13.15 10.44 3.04
N GLY A 201 -13.57 9.29 3.58
CA GLY A 201 -14.60 9.27 4.61
C GLY A 201 -14.24 10.28 5.71
N VAL A 202 -15.13 11.24 5.99
CA VAL A 202 -14.86 12.48 6.76
C VAL A 202 -14.07 12.25 8.05
N LYS A 203 -14.28 11.09 8.71
CA LYS A 203 -13.56 10.72 9.94
C LYS A 203 -12.09 10.34 9.69
N ILE A 204 -11.84 9.39 8.78
CA ILE A 204 -10.49 8.93 8.45
C ILE A 204 -9.68 10.08 7.85
N PHE A 205 -10.31 10.92 7.02
CA PHE A 205 -9.68 12.11 6.48
C PHE A 205 -9.19 13.03 7.60
N ARG A 206 -10.07 13.42 8.51
CA ARG A 206 -9.74 14.34 9.60
C ARG A 206 -8.64 13.76 10.47
N ASP A 207 -8.77 12.50 10.85
CA ASP A 207 -7.76 11.80 11.64
C ASP A 207 -6.42 11.80 10.89
N LEU A 208 -6.41 11.46 9.59
CA LEU A 208 -5.21 11.45 8.74
C LEU A 208 -4.57 12.82 8.56
N VAL A 209 -5.36 13.86 8.29
CA VAL A 209 -4.86 15.21 7.99
C VAL A 209 -4.00 15.70 9.15
N HIS A 210 -4.43 15.45 10.39
CA HIS A 210 -3.63 15.78 11.58
C HIS A 210 -2.22 15.15 11.58
N TYR A 211 -2.04 14.00 10.94
CA TYR A 211 -0.75 13.30 10.90
C TYR A 211 0.04 13.60 9.63
N ILE A 212 -0.61 13.55 8.46
CA ILE A 212 0.08 13.72 7.17
C ILE A 212 0.61 15.15 6.97
N ILE A 213 0.02 16.17 7.62
CA ILE A 213 0.56 17.54 7.60
C ILE A 213 1.98 17.65 8.16
N HIS A 214 2.40 16.67 8.97
CA HIS A 214 3.76 16.64 9.49
C HIS A 214 4.76 15.98 8.54
N LEU A 215 4.28 15.34 7.46
CA LEU A 215 5.15 14.71 6.47
C LEU A 215 5.87 15.78 5.64
N PRO A 216 7.19 15.64 5.40
CA PRO A 216 7.99 16.67 4.75
C PRO A 216 7.45 17.10 3.37
N PHE A 217 7.00 16.14 2.56
CA PHE A 217 6.47 16.42 1.24
C PHE A 217 5.10 17.12 1.28
N VAL A 218 4.24 16.82 2.28
CA VAL A 218 2.96 17.52 2.44
C VAL A 218 3.17 18.98 2.82
N LYS A 219 4.12 19.25 3.73
CA LYS A 219 4.52 20.62 4.07
C LYS A 219 5.02 21.38 2.84
N GLN A 220 5.83 20.74 2.02
CA GLN A 220 6.37 21.36 0.80
C GLN A 220 5.26 21.73 -0.19
N SER A 221 4.32 20.83 -0.47
CA SER A 221 3.21 21.15 -1.37
C SER A 221 2.26 22.21 -0.80
N LEU A 222 2.05 22.26 0.52
CA LEU A 222 1.29 23.35 1.17
C LEU A 222 1.98 24.70 0.96
N VAL A 223 3.31 24.75 1.07
CA VAL A 223 4.09 25.96 0.79
C VAL A 223 3.88 26.42 -0.64
N GLU A 224 3.96 25.49 -1.60
CA GLU A 224 3.76 25.78 -3.03
C GLU A 224 2.35 26.34 -3.29
N GLN A 225 1.31 25.69 -2.76
CA GLN A 225 -0.07 26.17 -2.89
C GLN A 225 -0.28 27.57 -2.31
N PHE A 226 0.27 27.85 -1.13
CA PHE A 226 0.10 29.15 -0.49
C PHE A 226 0.74 30.28 -1.29
N VAL A 227 1.83 29.98 -1.99
CA VAL A 227 2.49 30.91 -2.91
C VAL A 227 1.67 31.09 -4.18
N GLU A 228 1.14 30.01 -4.76
CA GLU A 228 0.28 30.03 -5.95
C GLU A 228 -1.03 30.80 -5.72
N ASP A 229 -1.65 30.62 -4.55
CA ASP A 229 -2.87 31.33 -4.14
C ASP A 229 -2.60 32.81 -3.78
N GLY A 230 -1.33 33.24 -3.78
CA GLY A 230 -0.93 34.60 -3.43
C GLY A 230 -1.17 34.96 -1.95
N LEU A 231 -1.27 33.95 -1.08
CA LEU A 231 -1.50 34.13 0.35
C LEU A 231 -0.25 34.63 1.08
N CYS A 232 0.94 34.27 0.59
CA CYS A 232 2.21 34.73 1.14
C CYS A 232 3.36 34.65 0.13
N ASP A 233 4.43 35.40 0.40
CA ASP A 233 5.65 35.34 -0.41
C ASP A 233 6.44 34.04 -0.16
N GLU A 234 7.11 33.55 -1.21
CA GLU A 234 7.94 32.33 -1.18
C GLU A 234 8.98 32.34 -0.05
N SER A 235 9.50 33.53 0.30
CA SER A 235 10.50 33.69 1.37
C SER A 235 9.97 33.44 2.80
N ILE A 236 8.66 33.56 3.01
CA ILE A 236 8.01 33.41 4.34
C ILE A 236 7.07 32.21 4.40
N ALA A 237 6.65 31.67 3.25
CA ALA A 237 5.72 30.55 3.15
C ALA A 237 6.13 29.32 3.98
N PRO A 238 7.40 28.86 3.99
CA PRO A 238 7.82 27.74 4.85
C PRO A 238 7.62 28.00 6.34
N ALA A 239 7.91 29.22 6.81
CA ALA A 239 7.76 29.57 8.21
C ALA A 239 6.28 29.69 8.60
N ILE A 240 5.42 30.15 7.68
CA ILE A 240 3.97 30.22 7.88
C ILE A 240 3.39 28.82 8.00
N VAL A 241 3.71 27.92 7.07
CA VAL A 241 3.23 26.52 7.10
C VAL A 241 3.70 25.80 8.36
N GLU A 242 4.98 25.94 8.73
CA GLU A 242 5.51 25.35 9.97
C GLU A 242 4.76 25.86 11.21
N THR A 243 4.52 27.18 11.27
CA THR A 243 3.77 27.81 12.37
C THR A 243 2.31 27.35 12.40
N MET A 244 1.66 27.17 11.25
CA MET A 244 0.28 26.68 11.19
C MET A 244 0.17 25.24 11.68
N VAL A 245 1.13 24.39 11.31
CA VAL A 245 1.24 23.01 11.79
C VAL A 245 1.50 22.97 13.30
N ASP A 246 2.45 23.78 13.80
CA ASP A 246 2.85 23.82 15.22
C ASP A 246 1.77 24.40 16.14
N LEU A 247 1.00 25.39 15.67
CA LEU A 247 -0.11 25.97 16.44
C LEU A 247 -1.36 25.08 16.47
N GLY A 248 -1.33 23.92 15.82
CA GLY A 248 -2.48 23.01 15.74
C GLY A 248 -3.67 23.67 15.04
N LYS A 249 -3.43 24.59 14.11
CA LYS A 249 -4.46 25.26 13.32
C LYS A 249 -5.00 24.36 12.22
N THR A 250 -5.51 23.22 12.65
CA THR A 250 -5.84 22.10 11.77
C THR A 250 -7.00 22.41 10.87
N ALA A 251 -7.94 23.28 11.27
CA ALA A 251 -9.03 23.71 10.41
C ALA A 251 -8.58 24.51 9.18
N GLU A 252 -7.55 25.34 9.31
CA GLU A 252 -7.02 26.16 8.21
C GLU A 252 -6.16 25.29 7.26
N CYS A 253 -5.33 24.40 7.80
CA CYS A 253 -4.61 23.41 7.00
C CYS A 253 -5.54 22.40 6.34
N VAL A 254 -6.58 21.92 7.03
CA VAL A 254 -7.62 21.04 6.47
C VAL A 254 -8.33 21.77 5.33
N ALA A 255 -8.74 23.02 5.51
CA ALA A 255 -9.39 23.79 4.44
C ALA A 255 -8.46 24.02 3.23
N ALA A 256 -7.17 24.29 3.46
CA ALA A 256 -6.20 24.40 2.37
C ALA A 256 -6.03 23.08 1.62
N ILE A 257 -5.91 21.96 2.35
CA ILE A 257 -5.83 20.61 1.78
C ILE A 257 -7.13 20.28 1.02
N GLU A 258 -8.31 20.62 1.57
CA GLU A 258 -9.62 20.46 0.93
C GLU A 258 -9.78 21.36 -0.32
N ASN A 259 -9.16 22.54 -0.37
CA ASN A 259 -9.17 23.36 -1.58
C ASN A 259 -8.24 22.77 -2.67
N MET A 260 -7.07 22.24 -2.28
CA MET A 260 -6.16 21.54 -3.20
C MET A 260 -6.84 20.34 -3.87
N VAL A 261 -7.65 19.61 -3.10
CA VAL A 261 -8.54 18.52 -3.57
C VAL A 261 -9.50 19.00 -4.64
N ASP A 262 -10.23 20.07 -4.34
CA ASP A 262 -11.35 20.54 -5.16
C ASP A 262 -10.85 21.14 -6.48
N ASP A 263 -9.74 21.89 -6.46
CA ASP A 263 -9.13 22.48 -7.66
C ASP A 263 -8.52 21.41 -8.58
N TYR A 264 -7.89 20.37 -8.01
CA TYR A 264 -7.40 19.23 -8.80
C TYR A 264 -8.54 18.43 -9.43
N ASN A 265 -9.59 18.12 -8.66
CA ASN A 265 -10.78 17.43 -9.20
C ASN A 265 -11.42 18.21 -10.35
N LEU A 266 -11.45 19.55 -10.26
CA LEU A 266 -11.93 20.43 -11.33
C LEU A 266 -11.01 20.39 -12.56
N SER A 267 -9.69 20.36 -12.36
CA SER A 267 -8.65 20.22 -13.40
C SER A 267 -8.72 18.86 -14.11
N LEU A 268 -8.89 17.77 -13.37
CA LEU A 268 -9.00 16.42 -13.90
C LEU A 268 -10.31 16.24 -14.66
N MET A 269 -11.42 16.75 -14.13
CA MET A 269 -12.72 16.73 -14.82
C MET A 269 -12.67 17.55 -16.11
N THR A 270 -11.99 18.70 -16.12
CA THR A 270 -11.80 19.49 -17.35
C THR A 270 -10.86 18.82 -18.35
N LYS A 271 -9.75 18.21 -17.92
CA LYS A 271 -8.86 17.41 -18.81
C LYS A 271 -9.60 16.24 -19.45
N ASN A 272 -10.36 15.47 -18.65
CA ASN A 272 -11.17 14.35 -19.16
C ASN A 272 -12.26 14.83 -20.13
N LEU A 273 -12.91 15.97 -19.85
CA LEU A 273 -13.87 16.59 -20.77
C LEU A 273 -13.22 17.06 -22.08
N ILE A 274 -11.98 17.56 -22.05
CA ILE A 274 -11.23 17.96 -23.23
C ILE A 274 -10.85 16.74 -24.07
N GLU A 275 -10.34 15.67 -23.44
CA GLU A 275 -10.01 14.42 -24.14
C GLU A 275 -11.25 13.73 -24.75
N ASP A 276 -12.42 13.81 -24.10
CA ASP A 276 -13.68 13.32 -24.65
C ASP A 276 -14.23 14.18 -25.79
N GLN A 277 -13.89 15.48 -25.83
CA GLN A 277 -14.23 16.35 -26.96
C GLN A 277 -13.35 16.07 -28.19
N ASP A 278 -12.08 15.72 -28.00
CA ASP A 278 -11.17 15.34 -29.07
C ASP A 278 -11.43 13.93 -29.65
N ARG A 279 -12.14 13.07 -28.92
CA ARG A 279 -12.59 11.75 -29.42
C ARG A 279 -13.90 11.78 -30.22
N ARG A 280 -14.58 12.92 -30.39
CA ARG A 280 -15.79 12.97 -31.24
C ARG A 280 -15.43 12.87 -32.72
N PRO A 281 -15.90 11.85 -33.46
CA PRO A 281 -15.58 11.72 -34.87
C PRO A 281 -16.26 12.85 -35.66
N SER A 282 -15.45 13.57 -36.43
CA SER A 282 -15.91 14.55 -37.42
C SER A 282 -16.97 13.90 -38.33
N LYS A 283 -18.23 14.32 -38.17
CA LYS A 283 -19.31 13.95 -39.10
C LYS A 283 -18.97 14.51 -40.47
N LYS A 284 -18.33 13.71 -41.33
CA LYS A 284 -18.26 13.96 -42.77
C LYS A 284 -19.68 14.00 -43.32
N ARG A 285 -20.18 15.20 -43.58
CA ARG A 285 -21.32 15.46 -44.47
C ARG A 285 -21.03 14.80 -45.82
N LYS A 286 -21.72 13.71 -46.14
CA LYS A 286 -21.82 13.22 -47.51
C LYS A 286 -22.89 14.06 -48.22
N ARG A 287 -22.45 14.75 -49.27
CA ARG A 287 -23.31 15.26 -50.36
C ARG A 287 -23.74 14.08 -51.22
#